data_AF-A0A1I2A0H6-F1
#
_entry.id   AF-A0A1I2A0H6-F1
#
_cell.length_a   1.000
_cell.length_b   1.000
_cell.length_c   1.000
_cell.angle_alpha   90.00
_cell.angle_beta   90.00
_cell.angle_gamma   90.00
#
_symmetry.space_group_name_H-M   'P 1'
#
loop_
_entity.id
_entity.type
_entity.pdbx_description
1 polymer ?
#
loop_
_entity_poly.entity_id
_entity_poly.type
_entity_poly.pdbx_seq_one_letter_code
_entity_poly.pdbx_strand_id
1 'polypeptide(L)'
;MRRTAVPLLALALLAGTALTACGGSDAADTESAADLLAQAKQTLDEADSVHFLLDSEGAPDTGTALVGGEGDIARPASFEGTLQVLAMGSTLDLAVVSVDGTVYAELPFTSGFSVVDPAQFGFGDPGELIDADTGISQLLSSAESAELGEERRVDGEVVREVTAELPGELVEQLLTSEDPSRPVQARFSIAADSGELLRADLTGPFFTAEDDATYTLELSDYGADVEITAPTTG
;
A
#
# COMPACT_ATOMS: atom_id res chain seq x y z
N MET A 1 -21.90 73.03 -37.70
CA MET A 1 -22.03 71.87 -38.61
C MET A 1 -21.60 70.66 -37.78
N ARG A 2 -22.34 69.59 -37.46
CA ARG A 2 -23.59 68.93 -37.88
C ARG A 2 -24.16 68.27 -36.59
N ARG A 3 -25.39 68.62 -36.19
CA ARG A 3 -26.64 67.81 -36.24
C ARG A 3 -26.73 66.64 -35.25
N THR A 4 -27.60 66.88 -34.29
CA THR A 4 -28.30 66.01 -33.34
C THR A 4 -29.15 64.90 -33.97
N ALA A 5 -29.46 63.91 -33.12
CA ALA A 5 -30.73 63.16 -32.99
C ALA A 5 -30.80 61.71 -33.51
N VAL A 6 -31.23 60.86 -32.58
CA VAL A 6 -31.64 59.44 -32.62
C VAL A 6 -33.05 59.30 -33.20
N PRO A 7 -33.38 58.17 -33.85
CA PRO A 7 -34.49 57.30 -33.37
C PRO A 7 -34.08 55.81 -33.45
N LEU A 8 -34.28 54.96 -32.43
CA LEU A 8 -35.51 54.31 -31.94
C LEU A 8 -36.22 53.37 -32.96
N LEU A 9 -36.01 52.07 -32.72
CA LEU A 9 -36.85 50.88 -32.91
C LEU A 9 -37.66 50.66 -34.21
N ALA A 10 -37.39 49.53 -34.86
CA ALA A 10 -38.43 48.71 -35.49
C ALA A 10 -38.19 47.21 -35.22
N LEU A 11 -39.20 46.62 -34.60
CA LEU A 11 -39.37 45.27 -34.11
C LEU A 11 -39.56 44.30 -35.29
N ALA A 12 -38.76 43.24 -35.39
CA ALA A 12 -39.06 42.10 -36.26
C ALA A 12 -39.05 40.82 -35.41
N LEU A 13 -40.27 40.36 -35.14
CA LEU A 13 -40.64 39.17 -34.38
C LEU A 13 -40.77 38.00 -35.36
N LEU A 14 -39.95 36.96 -35.26
CA LEU A 14 -40.23 35.65 -35.87
C LEU A 14 -39.53 34.50 -35.11
N ALA A 15 -40.35 33.84 -34.29
CA ALA A 15 -40.49 32.39 -34.09
C ALA A 15 -39.24 31.49 -34.09
N GLY A 16 -38.91 30.99 -32.88
CA GLY A 16 -38.93 29.56 -32.56
C GLY A 16 -37.93 28.64 -33.25
N THR A 17 -36.82 28.36 -32.56
CA THR A 17 -36.28 27.00 -32.42
C THR A 17 -35.65 26.91 -31.02
N ALA A 18 -36.33 26.21 -30.12
CA ALA A 18 -35.73 25.70 -28.90
C ALA A 18 -34.72 24.62 -29.31
N LEU A 19 -33.44 24.98 -29.37
CA LEU A 19 -32.35 24.01 -29.40
C LEU A 19 -32.03 23.66 -27.95
N THR A 20 -32.73 22.65 -27.45
CA THR A 20 -32.28 21.81 -26.36
C THR A 20 -31.03 21.03 -26.80
N ALA A 21 -29.87 21.50 -26.39
CA ALA A 21 -28.66 20.71 -26.23
C ALA A 21 -28.13 21.09 -24.84
N CYS A 22 -28.65 20.55 -23.74
CA CYS A 22 -28.56 19.15 -23.31
C CYS A 22 -27.13 18.62 -23.43
N GLY A 23 -26.44 18.53 -22.28
CA GLY A 23 -25.21 17.75 -22.13
C GLY A 23 -23.89 18.54 -22.09
N GLY A 24 -23.91 19.80 -21.65
CA GLY A 24 -22.69 20.46 -21.16
C GLY A 24 -22.62 20.28 -19.65
N SER A 25 -22.20 19.10 -19.20
CA SER A 25 -21.68 18.88 -17.85
C SER A 25 -20.36 18.18 -18.06
N ASP A 26 -19.30 18.91 -17.73
CA ASP A 26 -17.94 18.44 -17.63
C ASP A 26 -17.90 16.98 -17.18
N ALA A 27 -17.46 16.09 -18.05
CA ALA A 27 -16.77 14.90 -17.58
C ALA A 27 -15.47 15.44 -16.97
N ALA A 28 -15.53 15.88 -15.71
CA ALA A 28 -14.36 15.80 -14.87
C ALA A 28 -13.92 14.35 -14.99
N ASP A 29 -12.75 14.11 -15.57
CA ASP A 29 -12.10 12.80 -15.60
C ASP A 29 -12.14 12.28 -14.16
N THR A 30 -13.12 11.43 -13.88
CA THR A 30 -13.28 10.86 -12.55
C THR A 30 -12.25 9.76 -12.52
N GLU A 31 -11.17 10.01 -11.79
CA GLU A 31 -10.06 9.08 -11.60
C GLU A 31 -10.60 7.69 -11.29
N SER A 32 -10.16 6.69 -12.05
CA SER A 32 -10.62 5.31 -11.87
C SER A 32 -9.84 4.59 -10.78
N ALA A 33 -10.36 3.46 -10.28
CA ALA A 33 -9.62 2.61 -9.34
C ALA A 33 -8.25 2.18 -9.90
N ALA A 34 -8.19 1.88 -11.21
CA ALA A 34 -6.95 1.51 -11.88
C ALA A 34 -5.95 2.68 -11.94
N ASP A 35 -6.43 3.91 -12.15
CA ASP A 35 -5.58 5.11 -12.17
C ASP A 35 -4.97 5.36 -10.79
N LEU A 36 -5.77 5.24 -9.72
CA LEU A 36 -5.28 5.37 -8.34
C LEU A 36 -4.23 4.31 -7.98
N LEU A 37 -4.48 3.04 -8.31
CA LEU A 37 -3.51 1.97 -8.04
C LEU A 37 -2.20 2.19 -8.83
N ALA A 38 -2.29 2.66 -10.06
CA ALA A 38 -1.12 2.99 -10.87
C ALA A 38 -0.34 4.18 -10.29
N GLN A 39 -1.04 5.21 -9.80
CA GLN A 39 -0.42 6.35 -9.13
C GLN A 39 0.28 5.90 -7.84
N ALA A 40 -0.40 5.11 -7.00
CA ALA A 40 0.19 4.56 -5.78
C ALA A 40 1.42 3.70 -6.02
N LYS A 41 1.41 2.88 -7.08
CA LYS A 41 2.60 2.15 -7.51
C LYS A 41 3.73 3.10 -7.88
N GLN A 42 3.45 4.10 -8.71
CA GLN A 42 4.47 5.06 -9.13
C GLN A 42 5.08 5.80 -7.93
N THR A 43 4.25 6.29 -7.01
CA THR A 43 4.73 7.02 -5.82
C THR A 43 5.60 6.13 -4.93
N LEU A 44 5.21 4.86 -4.71
CA LEU A 44 6.01 3.91 -3.95
C LEU A 44 7.32 3.51 -4.67
N ASP A 45 7.28 3.35 -6.00
CA ASP A 45 8.44 3.01 -6.81
C ASP A 45 9.47 4.16 -6.85
N GLU A 46 9.02 5.41 -6.79
CA GLU A 46 9.87 6.61 -6.76
C GLU A 46 10.45 6.92 -5.37
N ALA A 47 9.86 6.38 -4.31
CA ALA A 47 10.32 6.60 -2.95
C ALA A 47 11.67 5.94 -2.69
N ASP A 48 12.64 6.72 -2.19
CA ASP A 48 13.96 6.20 -1.78
C ASP A 48 13.89 5.43 -0.45
N SER A 49 12.92 5.77 0.41
CA SER A 49 12.67 5.14 1.70
C SER A 49 11.21 5.28 2.13
N VAL A 50 10.75 4.39 3.01
CA VAL A 50 9.40 4.40 3.59
C VAL A 50 9.47 3.81 5.01
N HIS A 51 8.73 4.40 5.95
CA HIS A 51 8.45 3.79 7.25
C HIS A 51 7.22 2.90 7.16
N PHE A 52 7.27 1.69 7.73
CA PHE A 52 6.12 0.82 7.80
C PHE A 52 5.75 0.43 9.24
N LEU A 53 4.45 0.21 9.44
CA LEU A 53 3.87 -0.49 10.58
C LEU A 53 3.02 -1.65 10.06
N LEU A 54 3.19 -2.83 10.64
CA LEU A 54 2.46 -4.04 10.31
C LEU A 54 1.78 -4.57 11.57
N ASP A 55 0.52 -4.96 11.43
CA ASP A 55 -0.25 -5.67 12.46
C ASP A 55 -1.02 -6.82 11.82
N SER A 56 -1.45 -7.79 12.64
CA SER A 56 -2.28 -8.90 12.17
C SER A 56 -3.41 -9.25 13.14
N GLU A 57 -4.55 -9.61 12.55
CA GLU A 57 -5.71 -10.14 13.24
C GLU A 57 -5.98 -11.58 12.79
N GLY A 58 -6.35 -12.45 13.74
CA GLY A 58 -6.63 -13.86 13.46
C GLY A 58 -5.40 -14.78 13.48
N ALA A 59 -4.25 -14.29 13.97
CA ALA A 59 -3.09 -15.12 14.22
C ALA A 59 -3.37 -16.23 15.24
N PRO A 60 -2.79 -17.44 15.08
CA PRO A 60 -2.98 -18.55 15.99
C PRO A 60 -2.29 -18.28 17.34
N ASP A 61 -2.70 -18.99 18.40
CA ASP A 61 -2.03 -18.88 19.71
C ASP A 61 -0.67 -19.64 19.77
N THR A 62 -0.43 -20.50 18.79
CA THR A 62 0.74 -21.38 18.73
C THR A 62 1.26 -21.50 17.30
N GLY A 63 2.56 -21.72 17.16
CA GLY A 63 3.20 -21.87 15.86
C GLY A 63 4.41 -20.95 15.76
N THR A 64 4.86 -20.75 14.54
CA THR A 64 5.85 -19.74 14.18
C THR A 64 5.26 -18.89 13.07
N ALA A 65 5.05 -17.60 13.32
CA ALA A 65 4.49 -16.69 12.33
C ALA A 65 4.89 -15.24 12.60
N LEU A 66 5.07 -14.46 11.54
CA LEU A 66 5.07 -13.00 11.62
C LEU A 66 3.66 -12.54 12.04
N VAL A 67 3.56 -11.66 13.02
CA VAL A 67 2.25 -11.14 13.50
C VAL A 67 2.20 -9.62 13.54
N GLY A 68 3.31 -8.95 13.28
CA GLY A 68 3.40 -7.50 13.23
C GLY A 68 4.85 -7.04 13.18
N GLY A 69 5.05 -5.73 13.29
CA GLY A 69 6.38 -5.13 13.32
C GLY A 69 6.36 -3.70 12.83
N GLU A 70 7.48 -3.01 12.98
CA GLU A 70 7.68 -1.65 12.49
C GLU A 70 9.13 -1.48 12.04
N GLY A 71 9.36 -0.55 11.12
CA GLY A 71 10.71 -0.13 10.77
C GLY A 71 10.78 0.64 9.47
N ASP A 72 12.01 0.96 9.10
CA ASP A 72 12.32 1.76 7.93
C ASP A 72 12.91 0.87 6.83
N ILE A 73 12.39 1.03 5.62
CA ILE A 73 12.90 0.36 4.41
C ILE A 73 13.54 1.44 3.53
N ALA A 74 14.75 1.20 3.03
CA ALA A 74 15.44 2.12 2.15
C ALA A 74 16.07 1.40 0.95
N ARG A 75 16.01 2.04 -0.22
CA ARG A 75 16.63 1.56 -1.46
C ARG A 75 18.17 1.60 -1.37
N PRO A 76 18.89 0.71 -2.08
CA PRO A 76 18.37 -0.27 -3.04
C PRO A 76 17.75 -1.52 -2.41
N ALA A 77 18.23 -1.97 -1.25
CA ALA A 77 17.68 -3.13 -0.54
C ALA A 77 18.16 -3.13 0.91
N SER A 78 17.49 -2.36 1.78
CA SER A 78 17.83 -2.29 3.19
C SER A 78 16.61 -2.09 4.08
N PHE A 79 16.67 -2.64 5.28
CA PHE A 79 15.64 -2.55 6.30
C PHE A 79 16.27 -2.50 7.69
N GLU A 80 15.71 -1.68 8.59
CA GLU A 80 16.02 -1.71 10.01
C GLU A 80 14.73 -1.51 10.82
N GLY A 81 14.51 -2.37 11.80
CA GLY A 81 13.31 -2.28 12.62
C GLY A 81 13.15 -3.41 13.61
N THR A 82 11.92 -3.56 14.10
CA THR A 82 11.52 -4.61 15.02
C THR A 82 10.39 -5.42 14.40
N LEU A 83 10.59 -6.72 14.23
CA LEU A 83 9.56 -7.65 13.78
C LEU A 83 8.99 -8.44 14.95
N GLN A 84 7.67 -8.56 15.00
CA GLN A 84 6.95 -9.31 16.02
C GLN A 84 6.65 -10.70 15.50
N VAL A 85 7.29 -11.70 16.09
CA VAL A 85 7.15 -13.11 15.69
C VAL A 85 6.50 -13.89 16.81
N LEU A 86 5.36 -14.51 16.52
CA LEU A 86 4.80 -15.55 17.37
C LEU A 86 5.73 -16.74 17.34
N ALA A 87 6.32 -17.13 18.48
CA ALA A 87 7.10 -18.34 18.62
C ALA A 87 7.06 -18.83 20.07
N MET A 88 7.18 -20.14 20.28
CA MET A 88 7.20 -20.75 21.62
C MET A 88 5.96 -20.41 22.48
N GLY A 89 4.82 -20.08 21.84
CA GLY A 89 3.58 -19.73 22.52
C GLY A 89 3.52 -18.29 23.04
N SER A 90 4.37 -17.39 22.52
CA SER A 90 4.39 -15.96 22.85
C SER A 90 4.84 -15.13 21.64
N THR A 91 4.43 -13.87 21.58
CA THR A 91 5.00 -12.90 20.63
C THR A 91 6.36 -12.42 21.12
N LEU A 92 7.35 -12.44 20.23
CA LEU A 92 8.72 -12.01 20.47
C LEU A 92 9.03 -10.82 19.57
N ASP A 93 9.56 -9.76 20.17
CA ASP A 93 10.09 -8.61 19.44
C ASP A 93 11.55 -8.90 19.05
N LEU A 94 11.81 -9.00 17.74
CA LEU A 94 13.13 -9.26 17.19
C LEU A 94 13.63 -8.00 16.49
N ALA A 95 14.75 -7.45 16.96
CA ALA A 95 15.47 -6.42 16.21
C ALA A 95 16.04 -7.07 14.94
N VAL A 96 15.74 -6.48 13.79
CA VAL A 96 16.10 -7.01 12.48
C VAL A 96 16.75 -5.91 11.64
N VAL A 97 17.83 -6.27 10.97
CA VAL A 97 18.49 -5.44 9.97
C VAL A 97 18.65 -6.28 8.70
N SER A 98 18.27 -5.75 7.54
CA SER A 98 18.63 -6.32 6.25
C SER A 98 19.48 -5.32 5.47
N VAL A 99 20.59 -5.78 4.91
CA VAL A 99 21.44 -5.00 4.01
C VAL A 99 22.01 -5.93 2.95
N ASP A 100 21.89 -5.54 1.68
CA ASP A 100 22.47 -6.25 0.53
C ASP A 100 22.06 -7.74 0.48
N GLY A 101 20.80 -8.05 0.80
CA GLY A 101 20.26 -9.41 0.77
C GLY A 101 20.69 -10.30 1.94
N THR A 102 21.30 -9.72 2.99
CA THR A 102 21.65 -10.43 4.22
C THR A 102 20.80 -9.94 5.37
N VAL A 103 19.99 -10.84 5.93
CA VAL A 103 19.14 -10.56 7.09
C VAL A 103 19.85 -10.95 8.38
N TYR A 104 19.88 -10.00 9.31
CA TYR A 104 20.42 -10.12 10.65
C TYR A 104 19.28 -9.98 11.65
N ALA A 105 19.22 -10.84 12.66
CA ALA A 105 18.27 -10.71 13.75
C ALA A 105 18.92 -10.93 15.12
N GLU A 106 18.45 -10.20 16.14
CA GLU A 106 18.77 -10.49 17.54
C GLU A 106 17.82 -11.57 18.06
N LEU A 107 18.28 -12.82 18.01
CA LEU A 107 17.49 -13.95 18.48
C LEU A 107 17.48 -14.03 20.02
N PRO A 108 16.40 -14.57 20.61
CA PRO A 108 16.38 -14.84 22.04
C PRO A 108 17.59 -15.69 22.47
N PHE A 109 18.19 -15.33 23.60
CA PHE A 109 19.32 -16.03 24.22
C PHE A 109 20.66 -15.93 23.48
N THR A 110 20.78 -15.11 22.41
CA THR A 110 22.08 -14.73 21.82
C THR A 110 22.60 -13.43 22.45
N SER A 111 23.87 -13.09 22.22
CA SER A 111 24.50 -11.86 22.73
C SER A 111 24.64 -10.76 21.65
N GLY A 112 23.90 -10.88 20.56
CA GLY A 112 23.90 -9.93 19.44
C GLY A 112 23.27 -10.51 18.19
N PHE A 113 23.44 -9.80 17.08
CA PHE A 113 22.90 -10.17 15.78
C PHE A 113 23.50 -11.46 15.23
N SER A 114 22.62 -12.32 14.70
CA SER A 114 22.97 -13.51 13.92
C SER A 114 22.42 -13.36 12.51
N VAL A 115 23.12 -13.93 11.53
CA VAL A 115 22.56 -14.07 10.17
C VAL A 115 21.45 -15.11 10.22
N VAL A 116 20.29 -14.76 9.69
CA VAL A 116 19.09 -15.60 9.66
C VAL A 116 18.53 -15.72 8.25
N ASP A 117 17.72 -16.77 8.05
CA ASP A 117 16.91 -16.93 6.85
C ASP A 117 15.46 -16.54 7.20
N PRO A 118 14.92 -15.41 6.69
CA PRO A 118 13.59 -14.93 7.06
C PRO A 118 12.48 -15.91 6.65
N ALA A 119 12.71 -16.74 5.62
CA ALA A 119 11.73 -17.74 5.17
C ALA A 119 11.42 -18.78 6.27
N GLN A 120 12.32 -18.97 7.24
CA GLN A 120 12.07 -19.83 8.40
C GLN A 120 10.97 -19.31 9.33
N PHE A 121 10.62 -18.02 9.21
CA PHE A 121 9.62 -17.33 10.01
C PHE A 121 8.38 -16.93 9.18
N GLY A 122 8.32 -17.33 7.91
CA GLY A 122 7.15 -17.11 7.04
C GLY A 122 7.14 -15.77 6.30
N PHE A 123 8.29 -15.15 6.06
CA PHE A 123 8.37 -13.91 5.28
C PHE A 123 9.65 -13.84 4.43
N GLY A 124 9.66 -12.98 3.42
CA GLY A 124 10.82 -12.72 2.55
C GLY A 124 11.86 -11.79 3.18
N ASP A 125 12.83 -11.32 2.40
CA ASP A 125 13.76 -10.29 2.88
C ASP A 125 13.02 -8.94 3.01
N PRO A 126 12.94 -8.34 4.22
CA PRO A 126 12.24 -7.07 4.41
C PRO A 126 12.91 -5.89 3.67
N GLY A 127 14.20 -5.99 3.33
CA GLY A 127 14.91 -4.98 2.56
C GLY A 127 14.44 -4.90 1.09
N GLU A 128 13.80 -5.94 0.57
CA GLU A 128 13.29 -6.00 -0.81
C GLU A 128 11.81 -5.55 -0.91
N LEU A 129 11.16 -5.21 0.20
CA LEU A 129 9.71 -4.95 0.24
C LEU A 129 9.25 -3.78 -0.63
N ILE A 130 10.10 -2.78 -0.86
CA ILE A 130 9.78 -1.65 -1.75
C ILE A 130 10.46 -1.78 -3.11
N ASP A 131 11.08 -2.91 -3.46
CA ASP A 131 11.60 -3.13 -4.80
C ASP A 131 10.49 -2.94 -5.85
N ALA A 132 10.78 -2.22 -6.94
CA ALA A 132 9.77 -1.84 -7.92
C ALA A 132 9.28 -3.03 -8.78
N ASP A 133 10.10 -4.08 -8.87
CA ASP A 133 9.94 -5.26 -9.72
C ASP A 133 9.67 -6.54 -8.91
N THR A 134 9.79 -6.54 -7.59
CA THR A 134 9.47 -7.71 -6.75
C THR A 134 8.76 -7.39 -5.45
N GLY A 135 8.66 -6.11 -5.06
CA GLY A 135 8.10 -5.68 -3.79
C GLY A 135 6.58 -5.48 -3.78
N ILE A 136 6.08 -4.83 -2.72
CA ILE A 136 4.65 -4.59 -2.45
C ILE A 136 3.96 -3.84 -3.60
N SER A 137 4.68 -2.94 -4.29
CA SER A 137 4.10 -2.16 -5.38
C SER A 137 3.60 -3.03 -6.54
N GLN A 138 4.08 -4.27 -6.69
CA GLN A 138 3.56 -5.23 -7.67
C GLN A 138 2.12 -5.66 -7.39
N LEU A 139 1.72 -5.70 -6.12
CA LEU A 139 0.34 -6.03 -5.73
C LEU A 139 -0.64 -5.02 -6.31
N LEU A 140 -0.26 -3.74 -6.33
CA LEU A 140 -1.10 -2.66 -6.88
C LEU A 140 -1.34 -2.84 -8.38
N SER A 141 -0.33 -3.26 -9.15
CA SER A 141 -0.46 -3.53 -10.58
C SER A 141 -1.13 -4.88 -10.91
N SER A 142 -1.14 -5.80 -9.95
CA SER A 142 -1.72 -7.14 -10.11
C SER A 142 -3.12 -7.26 -9.51
N ALA A 143 -3.66 -6.15 -8.99
CA ALA A 143 -4.99 -6.06 -8.43
C ALA A 143 -6.07 -6.32 -9.50
N GLU A 144 -6.86 -7.36 -9.27
CA GLU A 144 -8.00 -7.74 -10.09
C GLU A 144 -9.30 -7.19 -9.49
N SER A 145 -10.33 -7.06 -10.31
CA SER A 145 -11.67 -6.63 -9.84
C SER A 145 -11.65 -5.31 -9.04
N ALA A 146 -10.75 -4.38 -9.36
CA ALA A 146 -10.56 -3.16 -8.60
C ALA A 146 -11.78 -2.21 -8.66
N GLU A 147 -12.28 -1.80 -7.51
CA GLU A 147 -13.45 -0.93 -7.35
C GLU A 147 -13.14 0.24 -6.41
N LEU A 148 -13.65 1.43 -6.76
CA LEU A 148 -13.53 2.61 -5.89
C LEU A 148 -14.44 2.46 -4.67
N GLY A 149 -13.84 2.63 -3.50
CA GLY A 149 -14.53 2.75 -2.22
C GLY A 149 -14.86 4.19 -1.85
N GLU A 150 -15.16 4.35 -0.55
CA GLU A 150 -15.50 5.64 0.05
C GLU A 150 -14.24 6.50 0.24
N GLU A 151 -14.45 7.82 0.39
CA GLU A 151 -13.42 8.70 0.93
C GLU A 151 -13.42 8.60 2.45
N ARG A 152 -12.25 8.48 3.05
CA ARG A 152 -12.08 8.40 4.51
C ARG A 152 -10.89 9.23 4.96
N ARG A 153 -10.70 9.27 6.28
CA ARG A 153 -9.47 9.79 6.86
C ARG A 153 -8.65 8.67 7.47
N VAL A 154 -7.39 8.59 7.08
CA VAL A 154 -6.34 7.79 7.71
C VAL A 154 -5.34 8.80 8.26
N ASP A 155 -5.10 8.77 9.58
CA ASP A 155 -4.19 9.69 10.30
C ASP A 155 -4.33 11.19 9.99
N GLY A 156 -5.56 11.61 9.65
CA GLY A 156 -5.89 13.00 9.35
C GLY A 156 -5.82 13.36 7.86
N GLU A 157 -5.22 12.51 7.04
CA GLU A 157 -5.16 12.65 5.58
C GLU A 157 -6.42 12.10 4.91
N VAL A 158 -6.88 12.75 3.84
CA VAL A 158 -8.03 12.27 3.06
C VAL A 158 -7.54 11.24 2.05
N VAL A 159 -8.05 10.02 2.20
CA VAL A 159 -7.76 8.91 1.31
C VAL A 159 -8.97 8.54 0.48
N ARG A 160 -8.72 8.04 -0.73
CA ARG A 160 -9.68 7.27 -1.50
C ARG A 160 -9.38 5.78 -1.34
N GLU A 161 -10.40 5.01 -1.00
CA GLU A 161 -10.26 3.56 -0.93
C GLU A 161 -10.37 2.90 -2.31
N VAL A 162 -9.60 1.83 -2.50
CA VAL A 162 -9.74 0.88 -3.60
C VAL A 162 -9.83 -0.53 -3.03
N THR A 163 -10.91 -1.25 -3.33
CA THR A 163 -11.02 -2.69 -3.01
C THR A 163 -10.64 -3.52 -4.23
N ALA A 164 -9.93 -4.62 -4.03
CA ALA A 164 -9.49 -5.50 -5.12
C ALA A 164 -9.27 -6.94 -4.64
N GLU A 165 -9.02 -7.84 -5.58
CA GLU A 165 -8.55 -9.20 -5.34
C GLU A 165 -7.08 -9.32 -5.81
N LEU A 166 -6.24 -9.93 -4.99
CA LEU A 166 -4.84 -10.19 -5.31
C LEU A 166 -4.63 -11.70 -5.56
N PRO A 167 -3.81 -12.08 -6.55
CA PRO A 167 -3.42 -13.48 -6.72
C PRO A 167 -2.69 -14.01 -5.47
N GLY A 168 -3.19 -15.09 -4.87
CA GLY A 168 -2.62 -15.66 -3.64
C GLY A 168 -1.14 -16.06 -3.77
N GLU A 169 -0.75 -16.62 -4.93
CA GLU A 169 0.65 -16.97 -5.26
C GLU A 169 1.57 -15.74 -5.32
N LEU A 170 1.03 -14.56 -5.65
CA LEU A 170 1.82 -13.31 -5.62
C LEU A 170 1.97 -12.82 -4.19
N VAL A 171 0.90 -12.91 -3.39
CA VAL A 171 0.95 -12.52 -1.97
C VAL A 171 1.90 -13.43 -1.20
N GLU A 172 1.92 -14.74 -1.45
CA GLU A 172 2.82 -15.73 -0.82
C GLU A 172 4.31 -15.35 -0.93
N GLN A 173 4.70 -14.71 -2.04
CA GLN A 173 6.10 -14.29 -2.25
C GLN A 173 6.54 -13.17 -1.29
N LEU A 174 5.59 -12.39 -0.76
CA LEU A 174 5.84 -11.27 0.16
C LEU A 174 5.49 -11.64 1.61
N LEU A 175 4.37 -12.32 1.81
CA LEU A 175 3.80 -12.72 3.09
C LEU A 175 3.31 -14.17 2.99
N THR A 176 3.65 -15.03 3.96
CA THR A 176 3.22 -16.44 3.96
C THR A 176 1.72 -16.60 3.74
N SER A 177 1.32 -17.61 2.96
CA SER A 177 -0.08 -18.01 2.76
C SER A 177 -0.18 -19.53 2.86
N GLU A 178 -1.14 -20.03 3.64
CA GLU A 178 -1.38 -21.46 3.80
C GLU A 178 -2.23 -22.06 2.67
N ASP A 179 -2.84 -21.20 1.83
CA ASP A 179 -3.52 -21.61 0.61
C ASP A 179 -3.33 -20.56 -0.51
N PRO A 180 -2.15 -20.55 -1.18
CA PRO A 180 -1.84 -19.58 -2.24
C PRO A 180 -2.73 -19.74 -3.50
N SER A 181 -3.52 -20.82 -3.59
CA SER A 181 -4.47 -21.01 -4.69
C SER A 181 -5.73 -20.14 -4.55
N ARG A 182 -5.98 -19.61 -3.35
CA ARG A 182 -7.09 -18.70 -3.08
C ARG A 182 -6.66 -17.24 -3.26
N PRO A 183 -7.52 -16.37 -3.83
CA PRO A 183 -7.24 -14.94 -3.89
C PRO A 183 -7.26 -14.32 -2.49
N VAL A 184 -6.48 -13.26 -2.31
CA VAL A 184 -6.46 -12.42 -1.11
C VAL A 184 -7.26 -11.17 -1.38
N GLN A 185 -8.19 -10.83 -0.49
CA GLN A 185 -8.97 -9.60 -0.60
C GLN A 185 -8.10 -8.43 -0.12
N ALA A 186 -8.05 -7.34 -0.89
CA ALA A 186 -7.27 -6.17 -0.55
C ALA A 186 -8.17 -4.93 -0.46
N ARG A 187 -7.86 -4.06 0.51
CA ARG A 187 -8.35 -2.69 0.59
C ARG A 187 -7.16 -1.75 0.71
N PHE A 188 -6.96 -0.93 -0.30
CA PHE A 188 -5.92 0.09 -0.34
C PHE A 188 -6.53 1.45 0.01
N SER A 189 -5.84 2.22 0.85
CA SER A 189 -6.17 3.61 1.18
C SER A 189 -5.11 4.50 0.58
N ILE A 190 -5.46 5.23 -0.48
CA ILE A 190 -4.52 6.02 -1.28
C ILE A 190 -4.81 7.50 -1.05
N ALA A 191 -3.81 8.27 -0.68
CA ALA A 191 -3.90 9.71 -0.49
C ALA A 191 -4.22 10.40 -1.82
N ALA A 192 -5.33 11.13 -1.89
CA ALA A 192 -5.80 11.71 -3.15
C ALA A 192 -4.87 12.82 -3.70
N ASP A 193 -4.12 13.48 -2.81
CA ASP A 193 -3.25 14.61 -3.18
C ASP A 193 -1.82 14.16 -3.53
N SER A 194 -1.21 13.26 -2.75
CA SER A 194 0.16 12.78 -2.96
C SER A 194 0.24 11.51 -3.81
N GLY A 195 -0.86 10.75 -3.91
CA GLY A 195 -0.86 9.41 -4.49
C GLY A 195 -0.17 8.37 -3.61
N GLU A 196 0.18 8.67 -2.37
CA GLU A 196 0.82 7.71 -1.46
C GLU A 196 -0.16 6.62 -1.03
N LEU A 197 0.30 5.37 -0.98
CA LEU A 197 -0.43 4.29 -0.33
C LEU A 197 -0.24 4.43 1.17
N LEU A 198 -1.25 4.84 1.93
CA LEU A 198 -1.11 5.00 3.38
C LEU A 198 -1.42 3.73 4.17
N ARG A 199 -2.32 2.90 3.64
CA ARG A 199 -2.72 1.64 4.29
C ARG A 199 -3.16 0.59 3.28
N ALA A 200 -2.79 -0.67 3.55
CA ALA A 200 -3.30 -1.84 2.87
C ALA A 200 -3.80 -2.86 3.90
N ASP A 201 -5.10 -3.19 3.84
CA ASP A 201 -5.67 -4.32 4.57
C ASP A 201 -5.75 -5.52 3.62
N LEU A 202 -5.06 -6.60 3.94
CA LEU A 202 -5.03 -7.83 3.18
C LEU A 202 -5.72 -8.92 3.98
N THR A 203 -6.78 -9.54 3.45
CA THR A 203 -7.55 -10.60 4.13
C THR A 203 -7.55 -11.88 3.31
N GLY A 204 -7.07 -12.97 3.90
CA GLY A 204 -6.93 -14.27 3.24
C GLY A 204 -6.39 -15.37 4.15
N PRO A 205 -6.07 -16.55 3.60
CA PRO A 205 -5.67 -17.74 4.36
C PRO A 205 -4.20 -17.69 4.80
N PHE A 206 -3.82 -16.70 5.61
CA PHE A 206 -2.41 -16.47 5.98
C PHE A 206 -1.87 -17.49 7.01
N PHE A 207 -2.71 -17.91 7.96
CA PHE A 207 -2.27 -18.78 9.06
C PHE A 207 -2.90 -20.17 9.05
N THR A 208 -4.06 -20.34 8.40
CA THR A 208 -4.66 -21.65 8.12
C THR A 208 -5.32 -21.61 6.73
N ALA A 209 -5.41 -22.76 6.07
CA ALA A 209 -6.10 -22.85 4.79
C ALA A 209 -7.64 -22.67 4.91
N GLU A 210 -8.20 -22.87 6.11
CA GLU A 210 -9.63 -22.93 6.37
C GLU A 210 -10.22 -21.58 6.81
N ASP A 211 -9.44 -20.75 7.50
CA ASP A 211 -9.87 -19.49 8.10
C ASP A 211 -9.13 -18.30 7.49
N ASP A 212 -9.84 -17.17 7.34
CA ASP A 212 -9.23 -15.92 6.92
C ASP A 212 -8.65 -15.17 8.12
N ALA A 213 -7.48 -14.58 7.91
CA ALA A 213 -6.83 -13.64 8.79
C ALA A 213 -6.56 -12.34 8.03
N THR A 214 -6.24 -11.26 8.75
CA THR A 214 -5.96 -9.96 8.14
C THR A 214 -4.58 -9.47 8.53
N TYR A 215 -3.79 -9.03 7.56
CA TYR A 215 -2.64 -8.17 7.78
C TYR A 215 -3.03 -6.73 7.45
N THR A 216 -2.68 -5.80 8.34
CA THR A 216 -2.81 -4.37 8.10
C THR A 216 -1.40 -3.79 7.99
N LEU A 217 -1.07 -3.28 6.81
CA LEU A 217 0.15 -2.55 6.54
C LEU A 217 -0.17 -1.05 6.49
N GLU A 218 0.56 -0.24 7.23
CA GLU A 218 0.51 1.21 7.19
C GLU A 218 1.88 1.73 6.74
N LEU A 219 1.88 2.69 5.81
CA LEU A 219 3.10 3.29 5.25
C LEU A 219 3.09 4.80 5.47
N SER A 220 4.25 5.33 5.83
CA SER A 220 4.43 6.74 6.14
C SER A 220 5.88 7.18 5.90
N ASP A 221 6.17 8.45 6.14
CA ASP A 221 7.53 9.02 6.06
C ASP A 221 8.29 8.70 4.76
N TYR A 222 7.56 8.76 3.63
CA TYR A 222 8.11 8.59 2.29
C TYR A 222 9.28 9.54 2.03
N GLY A 223 10.43 8.98 1.63
CA GLY A 223 11.64 9.74 1.30
C GLY A 223 12.38 10.33 2.50
N ALA A 224 12.17 9.82 3.71
CA ALA A 224 12.98 10.16 4.88
C ALA A 224 14.47 9.83 4.67
N ASP A 225 15.35 10.65 5.26
CA ASP A 225 16.79 10.43 5.22
C ASP A 225 17.19 9.32 6.23
N VAL A 226 17.26 8.08 5.73
CA VAL A 226 17.55 6.88 6.53
C VAL A 226 18.84 6.24 6.02
N GLU A 227 19.80 6.00 6.91
CA GLU A 227 21.04 5.27 6.62
C GLU A 227 21.07 3.98 7.43
N ILE A 228 21.01 2.83 6.75
CA ILE A 228 20.99 1.51 7.36
C ILE A 228 22.31 0.80 7.04
N THR A 229 22.95 0.22 8.05
CA THR A 229 24.22 -0.49 7.90
C THR A 229 24.21 -1.84 8.59
N ALA A 230 24.96 -2.80 8.04
CA ALA A 230 25.04 -4.13 8.60
C ALA A 230 25.57 -4.10 10.04
N PRO A 231 24.92 -4.79 10.99
CA PRO A 231 25.36 -4.84 12.37
C PRO A 231 26.60 -5.72 12.53
N THR A 232 27.29 -5.58 13.66
CA THR A 232 28.31 -6.55 14.07
C THR A 232 27.64 -7.84 14.52
N THR A 233 28.12 -8.99 14.03
CA THR A 233 27.65 -10.30 14.48
C THR A 233 28.44 -10.80 15.70
N GLY A 234 27.79 -11.61 16.56
CA GLY A 234 28.33 -12.06 17.85
C GLY A 234 28.06 -13.52 18.17
#